data_AF-A0A934NGG1-F1
#
_entry.id   AF-A0A934NGG1-F1
#
_cell.length_a   1.000
_cell.length_b   1.000
_cell.length_c   1.000
_cell.angle_alpha   90.00
_cell.angle_beta   90.00
_cell.angle_gamma   90.00
#
_symmetry.space_group_name_H-M   'P 1'
#
loop_
_entity.id
_entity.type
_entity.pdbx_description
1 polymer ?
#
loop_
_entity_poly.entity_id
_entity_poly.type
_entity_poly.pdbx_seq_one_letter_code
_entity_poly.pdbx_strand_id
1 'polypeptide(L)'
;MKNFKMTSFVTISLFLLLVILDTTVGIALWWYILLLILWFSIIALASFNMSWGFYVTAFTSNKNISKKNVAITFDDGPNPEFTLKVLDILKQYNAKATFFCIGEHVERYPEIFKAIVAQGHDIGNHSFSHELMIDFNSAENWLDEIKQTDNTIHKITRKKPTLFRPPFGVTTPKLAQALAITEHQVIGWSIRSFDTVTKNPEFIVKHITKQLKPGAVILLHDKQTNVLPVLEHLLQVLQKQAYQAVTINELLNEN
;
A
#
# COMPACT_ATOMS: atom_id res chain seq x y z
N MET A 1 4.08 13.25 8.11
CA MET A 1 4.15 13.38 9.59
C MET A 1 3.54 14.66 10.17
N LYS A 2 3.15 15.67 9.37
CA LYS A 2 2.59 16.95 9.89
C LYS A 2 1.35 16.74 10.76
N ASN A 3 0.40 15.92 10.29
CA ASN A 3 -0.87 15.67 10.97
C ASN A 3 -0.65 14.98 12.33
N PHE A 4 0.17 13.93 12.38
CA PHE A 4 0.54 13.28 13.64
C PHE A 4 1.16 14.24 14.67
N LYS A 5 2.13 15.08 14.25
CA LYS A 5 2.76 16.07 15.12
C LYS A 5 1.75 17.09 15.64
N MET A 6 0.86 17.59 14.78
CA MET A 6 -0.19 18.53 15.15
C MET A 6 -1.19 17.91 16.14
N THR A 7 -1.71 16.71 15.85
CA THR A 7 -2.64 16.01 16.75
C THR A 7 -2.02 15.78 18.12
N SER A 8 -0.76 15.34 18.17
CA SER A 8 -0.06 15.12 19.44
C SER A 8 0.18 16.43 20.20
N PHE A 9 0.56 17.51 19.50
CA PHE A 9 0.73 18.82 20.11
C PHE A 9 -0.58 19.37 20.71
N VAL A 10 -1.69 19.23 19.99
CA VAL A 10 -3.02 19.64 20.49
C VAL A 10 -3.41 18.83 21.73
N THR A 11 -3.23 17.50 21.70
CA THR A 11 -3.52 16.66 22.87
C THR A 11 -2.66 17.02 24.09
N ILE A 12 -1.35 17.26 23.90
CA ILE A 12 -0.47 17.69 25.00
C ILE A 12 -0.92 19.06 25.55
N SER A 13 -1.29 20.00 24.67
CA SER A 13 -1.76 21.32 25.08
C SER A 13 -3.07 21.24 25.87
N LEU A 14 -4.01 20.40 25.43
CA LEU A 14 -5.26 20.13 26.16
C LEU A 14 -5.01 19.46 27.50
N PHE A 15 -4.07 18.51 27.56
CA PHE A 15 -3.68 17.86 28.81
C PHE A 15 -3.12 18.86 29.81
N LEU A 16 -2.21 19.74 29.38
CA LEU A 16 -1.65 20.80 30.23
C LEU A 16 -2.74 21.78 30.71
N LEU A 17 -3.70 22.12 29.85
CA LEU A 17 -4.85 22.94 30.23
C LEU A 17 -5.71 22.26 31.31
N LEU A 18 -5.97 20.96 31.18
CA LEU A 18 -6.69 20.19 32.21
C LEU A 18 -5.95 20.24 33.55
N VAL A 19 -4.63 20.04 33.55
CA VAL A 19 -3.80 20.13 34.77
C VAL A 19 -3.91 21.51 35.42
N ILE A 20 -3.88 22.59 34.63
CA ILE A 20 -4.02 23.95 35.15
C ILE A 20 -5.41 24.16 35.77
N LEU A 21 -6.48 23.77 35.07
CA LEU A 21 -7.86 23.92 35.55
C LEU A 21 -8.12 23.08 36.81
N ASP A 22 -7.51 21.91 36.92
CA ASP A 22 -7.63 21.01 38.07
C ASP A 22 -7.21 21.69 39.38
N THR A 23 -6.18 22.55 39.33
CA THR A 23 -5.73 23.32 40.49
C THR A 23 -6.75 24.33 41.02
N THR A 24 -7.77 24.68 40.24
CA THR A 24 -8.76 25.71 40.58
C THR A 24 -10.19 25.19 40.70
N VAL A 25 -10.59 24.27 39.82
CA VAL A 25 -11.98 23.79 39.72
C VAL A 25 -12.13 22.34 40.19
N GLY A 26 -11.04 21.57 40.27
CA GLY A 26 -11.08 20.14 40.53
C GLY A 26 -11.64 19.37 39.32
N ILE A 27 -10.75 18.87 38.47
CA ILE A 27 -11.09 18.10 37.28
C ILE A 27 -11.07 16.61 37.62
N ALA A 28 -12.19 15.95 37.36
CA ALA A 28 -12.28 14.51 37.58
C ALA A 28 -11.33 13.73 36.65
N LEU A 29 -10.70 12.68 37.19
CA LEU A 29 -9.69 11.84 36.50
C LEU A 29 -10.16 11.33 35.12
N TRP A 30 -11.46 11.08 34.95
CA TRP A 30 -12.01 10.53 33.71
C TRP A 30 -11.85 11.46 32.51
N TRP A 31 -11.69 12.77 32.70
CA TRP A 31 -11.41 13.70 31.61
C TRP A 31 -10.01 13.49 31.01
N TYR A 32 -9.02 13.21 31.84
CA TYR A 32 -7.68 12.85 31.38
C TYR A 32 -7.68 11.51 30.64
N ILE A 33 -8.39 10.51 31.18
CA ILE A 33 -8.55 9.20 30.55
C ILE A 33 -9.25 9.34 29.19
N LEU A 34 -10.33 10.13 29.12
CA LEU A 34 -11.07 10.38 27.88
C LEU A 34 -10.16 11.02 26.82
N LEU A 35 -9.36 12.03 27.20
CA LEU A 35 -8.43 12.69 26.28
C LEU A 35 -7.40 11.71 25.72
N LEU A 36 -6.84 10.84 26.56
CA LEU A 36 -5.88 9.82 26.15
C LEU A 36 -6.52 8.76 25.25
N ILE A 37 -7.74 8.31 25.56
CA ILE A 37 -8.51 7.38 24.73
C ILE A 37 -8.77 7.99 23.36
N LEU A 38 -9.25 9.24 23.29
CA LEU A 38 -9.51 9.92 22.03
C LEU A 38 -8.24 10.03 21.18
N TRP A 39 -7.12 10.45 21.78
CA TRP A 39 -5.85 10.53 21.09
C TRP A 39 -5.37 9.17 20.57
N PHE A 40 -5.44 8.13 21.41
CA PHE A 40 -5.08 6.77 21.02
C PHE A 40 -5.98 6.24 19.90
N SER A 41 -7.30 6.46 19.98
CA SER A 41 -8.24 6.06 18.94
C SER A 41 -7.95 6.75 17.61
N ILE A 42 -7.63 8.05 17.60
CA ILE A 42 -7.25 8.77 16.38
C ILE A 42 -5.98 8.17 15.76
N ILE A 43 -4.95 7.91 16.58
CA ILE A 43 -3.70 7.31 16.13
C ILE A 43 -3.94 5.93 15.54
N ALA A 44 -4.69 5.08 16.24
CA ALA A 44 -5.00 3.73 15.81
C ALA A 44 -5.76 3.74 14.48
N LEU A 45 -6.85 4.51 14.39
CA LEU A 45 -7.64 4.63 13.15
C LEU A 45 -6.82 5.17 11.98
N ALA A 46 -5.96 6.15 12.24
CA ALA A 46 -5.09 6.72 11.22
C ALA A 46 -4.05 5.72 10.71
N SER A 47 -3.56 4.81 11.56
CA SER A 47 -2.57 3.80 11.17
C SER A 47 -3.11 2.83 10.14
N PHE A 48 -4.40 2.48 10.24
CA PHE A 48 -5.09 1.59 9.31
C PHE A 48 -5.69 2.31 8.09
N ASN A 49 -5.52 3.63 7.96
CA ASN A 49 -6.10 4.41 6.87
C ASN A 49 -5.08 5.29 6.15
N MET A 50 -4.31 4.68 5.25
CA MET A 50 -3.29 5.38 4.45
C MET A 50 -3.84 6.55 3.63
N SER A 51 -5.12 6.51 3.23
CA SER A 51 -5.74 7.58 2.43
C SER A 51 -5.81 8.92 3.15
N TRP A 52 -5.72 8.92 4.48
CA TRP A 52 -5.72 10.14 5.30
C TRP A 52 -4.39 10.88 5.28
N GLY A 53 -3.32 10.26 4.78
CA GLY A 53 -1.99 10.89 4.72
C GLY A 53 -1.42 11.26 6.09
N PHE A 54 -1.86 10.59 7.16
CA PHE A 54 -1.63 11.05 8.54
C PHE A 54 -0.16 10.96 8.95
N TYR A 55 0.46 9.79 8.73
CA TYR A 55 1.89 9.57 8.98
C TYR A 55 2.73 9.83 7.73
N VAL A 56 2.30 9.29 6.59
CA VAL A 56 2.95 9.42 5.28
C VAL A 56 1.91 9.75 4.22
N THR A 57 2.28 10.54 3.22
CA THR A 57 1.38 10.81 2.08
C THR A 57 1.43 9.62 1.16
N ALA A 58 0.30 8.92 1.01
CA ALA A 58 0.18 7.78 0.12
C ALA A 58 -0.60 8.17 -1.14
N PHE A 59 -0.10 7.77 -2.31
CA PHE A 59 -0.86 7.84 -3.55
C PHE A 59 -1.85 6.66 -3.60
N THR A 60 -3.14 6.95 -3.53
CA THR A 60 -4.21 5.92 -3.55
C THR A 60 -5.01 5.91 -4.84
N SER A 61 -5.02 7.04 -5.56
CA SER A 61 -5.66 7.19 -6.88
C SER A 61 -5.21 8.49 -7.54
N ASN A 62 -5.27 8.55 -8.86
CA ASN A 62 -5.19 9.80 -9.60
C ASN A 62 -6.60 10.39 -9.77
N LYS A 63 -6.93 11.48 -9.08
CA LYS A 63 -8.27 12.07 -9.15
C LYS A 63 -8.46 13.04 -10.31
N ASN A 64 -7.37 13.47 -10.93
CA ASN A 64 -7.39 14.51 -11.96
C ASN A 64 -7.41 13.94 -13.38
N ILE A 65 -7.07 12.66 -13.52
CA ILE A 65 -7.03 11.97 -14.80
C ILE A 65 -8.40 11.96 -15.50
N SER A 66 -8.38 12.34 -16.78
CA SER A 66 -9.55 12.28 -17.67
C SER A 66 -9.66 10.96 -18.44
N LYS A 67 -8.52 10.34 -18.76
CA LYS A 67 -8.47 9.03 -19.42
C LYS A 67 -8.96 7.93 -18.49
N LYS A 68 -9.62 6.93 -19.07
CA LYS A 68 -10.08 5.72 -18.36
C LYS A 68 -8.92 4.76 -18.05
N ASN A 69 -7.88 5.23 -17.38
CA ASN A 69 -6.78 4.38 -16.95
C ASN A 69 -6.95 3.98 -15.49
N VAL A 70 -6.58 2.76 -15.15
CA VAL A 70 -6.53 2.25 -13.77
C VAL A 70 -5.24 1.46 -13.57
N ALA A 71 -4.74 1.43 -12.34
CA ALA A 71 -3.60 0.60 -11.98
C ALA A 71 -4.06 -0.67 -11.26
N ILE A 72 -3.79 -1.83 -11.86
CA ILE A 72 -3.87 -3.11 -11.16
C ILE A 72 -2.54 -3.33 -10.46
N THR A 73 -2.59 -3.59 -9.16
CA THR A 73 -1.40 -3.79 -8.33
C THR A 73 -1.46 -5.14 -7.63
N PHE A 74 -0.31 -5.81 -7.51
CA PHE A 74 -0.18 -7.11 -6.85
C PHE A 74 0.81 -7.01 -5.70
N ASP A 75 0.39 -7.46 -4.52
CA ASP A 75 1.24 -7.57 -3.33
C ASP A 75 1.68 -9.02 -3.11
N ASP A 76 2.76 -9.18 -2.34
CA ASP A 76 3.33 -10.42 -1.79
C ASP A 76 4.17 -11.30 -2.72
N GLY A 77 4.17 -11.04 -4.02
CA GLY A 77 4.98 -11.79 -4.98
C GLY A 77 6.49 -11.56 -4.85
N PRO A 78 7.31 -12.22 -5.69
CA PRO A 78 6.91 -13.21 -6.70
C PRO A 78 6.53 -14.57 -6.07
N ASN A 79 5.51 -15.21 -6.64
CA ASN A 79 5.04 -16.53 -6.29
C ASN A 79 5.30 -17.53 -7.45
N PRO A 80 5.88 -18.72 -7.18
CA PRO A 80 6.25 -19.67 -8.24
C PRO A 80 5.08 -20.33 -8.95
N GLU A 81 3.91 -20.39 -8.32
CA GLU A 81 2.74 -21.07 -8.88
C GLU A 81 1.89 -20.15 -9.77
N PHE A 82 1.80 -18.87 -9.40
CA PHE A 82 0.81 -17.94 -9.95
C PHE A 82 1.40 -16.76 -10.70
N THR A 83 2.52 -16.17 -10.28
CA THR A 83 3.01 -14.90 -10.85
C THR A 83 3.29 -15.02 -12.35
N LEU A 84 3.92 -16.10 -12.82
CA LEU A 84 4.14 -16.28 -14.27
C LEU A 84 2.84 -16.38 -15.06
N LYS A 85 1.82 -17.07 -14.52
CA LYS A 85 0.49 -17.17 -15.15
C LYS A 85 -0.24 -15.83 -15.15
N VAL A 86 -0.07 -15.03 -14.09
CA VAL A 86 -0.57 -13.65 -14.03
C VAL A 86 0.07 -12.80 -15.13
N LEU A 87 1.38 -12.92 -15.34
CA LEU A 87 2.07 -12.21 -16.42
C LEU A 87 1.56 -12.62 -17.81
N ASP A 88 1.33 -13.91 -18.04
CA ASP A 88 0.78 -14.41 -19.31
C ASP A 88 -0.61 -13.82 -19.60
N ILE A 89 -1.49 -13.75 -18.59
CA ILE A 89 -2.82 -13.12 -18.71
C ILE A 89 -2.67 -11.62 -19.00
N LEU A 90 -1.83 -10.89 -18.25
CA LEU A 90 -1.60 -9.46 -18.50
C LEU A 90 -1.12 -9.21 -19.93
N LYS A 91 -0.20 -10.03 -20.43
CA LYS A 91 0.30 -9.97 -21.80
C LYS A 91 -0.79 -10.22 -22.84
N GLN A 92 -1.65 -11.23 -22.63
CA GLN A 92 -2.77 -11.52 -23.53
C GLN A 92 -3.72 -10.33 -23.71
N TYR A 93 -3.97 -9.58 -22.64
CA TYR A 93 -4.85 -8.41 -22.65
C TYR A 93 -4.12 -7.10 -22.96
N ASN A 94 -2.82 -7.13 -23.30
CA ASN A 94 -1.97 -5.95 -23.47
C ASN A 94 -2.09 -4.96 -22.27
N ALA A 95 -2.15 -5.53 -21.07
CA ALA A 95 -2.30 -4.81 -19.81
C ALA A 95 -0.94 -4.68 -19.10
N LYS A 96 -0.75 -3.57 -18.40
CA LYS A 96 0.35 -3.40 -17.44
C LYS A 96 -0.18 -3.37 -16.01
N ALA A 97 0.73 -3.63 -15.08
CA ALA A 97 0.46 -3.74 -13.66
C ALA A 97 1.71 -3.33 -12.87
N THR A 98 1.56 -3.20 -11.56
CA THR A 98 2.67 -2.93 -10.64
C THR A 98 2.73 -4.01 -9.57
N PHE A 99 3.92 -4.57 -9.34
CA PHE A 99 4.14 -5.65 -8.37
C PHE A 99 4.94 -5.12 -7.18
N PHE A 100 4.32 -5.14 -5.99
CA PHE A 100 4.99 -4.84 -4.73
C PHE A 100 5.54 -6.15 -4.16
N CYS A 101 6.83 -6.36 -4.36
CA CYS A 101 7.47 -7.64 -4.07
C CYS A 101 8.10 -7.67 -2.69
N ILE A 102 7.95 -8.81 -2.01
CA ILE A 102 8.63 -9.12 -0.76
C ILE A 102 10.09 -9.48 -1.08
N GLY A 103 11.04 -8.85 -0.40
CA GLY A 103 12.47 -9.02 -0.67
C GLY A 103 12.95 -10.47 -0.62
N GLU A 104 12.53 -11.24 0.39
CA GLU A 104 12.83 -12.67 0.50
C GLU A 104 12.34 -13.49 -0.71
N HIS A 105 11.17 -13.14 -1.26
CA HIS A 105 10.64 -13.82 -2.43
C HIS A 105 11.40 -13.44 -3.71
N VAL A 106 11.88 -12.19 -3.80
CA VAL A 106 12.76 -11.77 -4.89
C VAL A 106 14.08 -12.54 -4.86
N GLU A 107 14.66 -12.76 -3.68
CA GLU A 107 15.88 -13.58 -3.54
C GLU A 107 15.65 -15.04 -3.89
N ARG A 108 14.49 -15.58 -3.50
CA ARG A 108 14.15 -16.99 -3.72
C ARG A 108 13.77 -17.29 -5.17
N TYR A 109 13.12 -16.35 -5.86
CA TYR A 109 12.59 -16.55 -7.22
C TYR A 109 13.06 -15.45 -8.19
N PRO A 110 14.39 -15.27 -8.37
CA PRO A 110 14.94 -14.16 -9.15
C PRO A 110 14.55 -14.22 -10.62
N GLU A 111 14.36 -15.41 -11.20
CA GLU A 111 13.96 -15.56 -12.60
C GLU A 111 12.51 -15.12 -12.86
N ILE A 112 11.61 -15.35 -11.90
CA ILE A 112 10.23 -14.87 -11.97
C ILE A 112 10.21 -13.35 -11.85
N PHE A 113 10.99 -12.81 -10.92
CA PHE A 113 11.12 -11.37 -10.76
C PHE A 113 11.67 -10.68 -12.03
N LYS A 114 12.71 -11.27 -12.66
CA LYS A 114 13.22 -10.80 -13.95
C LYS A 114 12.14 -10.82 -15.03
N ALA A 115 11.26 -11.83 -15.06
CA ALA A 115 10.16 -11.90 -16.01
C ALA A 115 9.17 -10.74 -15.83
N ILE A 116 8.84 -10.35 -14.58
CA ILE A 116 7.99 -9.18 -14.30
C ILE A 116 8.60 -7.92 -14.94
N VAL A 117 9.89 -7.69 -14.71
CA VAL A 117 10.61 -6.51 -15.22
C VAL A 117 10.74 -6.55 -16.74
N ALA A 118 11.10 -7.70 -17.32
CA ALA A 118 11.27 -7.87 -18.76
C ALA A 118 9.97 -7.64 -19.54
N GLN A 119 8.82 -7.92 -18.92
CA GLN A 119 7.51 -7.64 -19.51
C GLN A 119 7.04 -6.18 -19.32
N GLY A 120 7.88 -5.31 -18.74
CA GLY A 120 7.60 -3.87 -18.65
C GLY A 120 6.57 -3.51 -17.59
N HIS A 121 6.43 -4.32 -16.54
CA HIS A 121 5.65 -3.98 -15.36
C HIS A 121 6.51 -3.16 -14.39
N ASP A 122 5.86 -2.30 -13.59
CA ASP A 122 6.54 -1.61 -12.51
C ASP A 122 6.80 -2.55 -11.33
N ILE A 123 7.89 -2.28 -10.63
CA ILE A 123 8.23 -2.94 -9.37
C ILE A 123 8.17 -1.92 -8.22
N GLY A 124 7.60 -2.35 -7.10
CA GLY A 124 7.70 -1.68 -5.81
C GLY A 124 8.26 -2.60 -4.73
N ASN A 125 8.75 -1.98 -3.67
CA ASN A 125 9.24 -2.63 -2.46
C ASN A 125 8.05 -2.91 -1.50
N HIS A 126 7.98 -4.12 -0.96
CA HIS A 126 6.95 -4.54 0.01
C HIS A 126 7.54 -5.09 1.31
N SER A 127 8.59 -4.43 1.83
CA SER A 127 9.47 -4.93 2.91
C SER A 127 10.29 -6.16 2.48
N PHE A 128 11.19 -6.62 3.34
CA PHE A 128 12.03 -7.78 3.07
C PHE A 128 11.37 -9.06 3.52
N SER A 129 10.89 -9.10 4.77
CA SER A 129 10.36 -10.31 5.41
C SER A 129 8.83 -10.39 5.42
N HIS A 130 8.14 -9.23 5.43
CA HIS A 130 6.69 -9.14 5.63
C HIS A 130 6.22 -9.89 6.90
N GLU A 131 7.00 -9.78 7.98
CA GLU A 131 6.65 -10.40 9.27
C GLU A 131 5.32 -9.87 9.85
N LEU A 132 4.62 -10.72 10.60
CA LEU A 132 3.32 -10.38 11.20
C LEU A 132 3.40 -9.16 12.15
N MET A 133 4.53 -8.99 12.83
CA MET A 133 4.73 -7.91 13.82
C MET A 133 5.52 -6.73 13.25
N ILE A 134 5.69 -6.66 11.93
CA ILE A 134 6.54 -5.64 11.27
C ILE A 134 6.11 -4.20 11.60
N ASP A 135 4.83 -3.96 11.86
CA ASP A 135 4.31 -2.63 12.22
C ASP A 135 4.83 -2.09 13.55
N PHE A 136 5.31 -2.98 14.44
CA PHE A 136 5.90 -2.63 15.73
C PHE A 136 7.42 -2.40 15.65
N ASN A 137 8.01 -2.52 14.46
CA ASN A 137 9.43 -2.29 14.27
C ASN A 137 9.87 -0.89 14.69
N SER A 138 11.11 -0.82 15.18
CA SER A 138 11.82 0.44 15.33
C SER A 138 12.01 1.11 13.95
N ALA A 139 12.36 2.39 13.93
CA ALA A 139 12.66 3.07 12.66
C ALA A 139 13.89 2.48 11.97
N GLU A 140 14.85 1.96 12.74
CA GLU A 140 16.05 1.30 12.24
C GLU A 140 15.72 -0.05 11.59
N ASN A 141 14.93 -0.89 12.25
CA ASN A 141 14.48 -2.16 11.68
C ASN A 141 13.66 -1.94 10.41
N TRP A 142 12.80 -0.92 10.37
CA TRP A 142 12.09 -0.54 9.14
C TRP A 142 13.05 -0.08 8.03
N LEU A 143 14.10 0.65 8.38
CA LEU A 143 15.10 1.10 7.43
C LEU A 143 15.86 -0.08 6.81
N ASP A 144 16.18 -1.08 7.63
CA ASP A 144 16.85 -2.31 7.19
C ASP A 144 15.94 -3.14 6.28
N GLU A 145 14.68 -3.37 6.66
CA GLU A 145 13.67 -4.04 5.83
C GLU A 145 13.56 -3.41 4.43
N ILE A 146 13.48 -2.08 4.36
CA ILE A 146 13.37 -1.37 3.08
C ILE A 146 14.69 -1.48 2.29
N LYS A 147 15.83 -1.16 2.91
CA LYS A 147 17.13 -1.15 2.23
C LYS A 147 17.56 -2.53 1.75
N GLN A 148 17.25 -3.57 2.51
CA GLN A 148 17.59 -4.93 2.11
C GLN A 148 16.83 -5.33 0.84
N THR A 149 15.53 -5.07 0.78
CA THR A 149 14.74 -5.27 -0.44
C THR A 149 15.21 -4.41 -1.60
N ASP A 150 15.53 -3.13 -1.38
CA ASP A 150 16.10 -2.25 -2.40
C ASP A 150 17.39 -2.84 -2.99
N ASN A 151 18.29 -3.28 -2.13
CA ASN A 151 19.57 -3.86 -2.53
C ASN A 151 19.37 -5.15 -3.33
N THR A 152 18.43 -6.00 -2.92
CA THR A 152 18.08 -7.23 -3.62
C THR A 152 17.51 -6.93 -5.01
N ILE A 153 16.56 -6.00 -5.10
CA ILE A 153 16.00 -5.56 -6.39
C ILE A 153 17.08 -4.94 -7.28
N HIS A 154 17.95 -4.11 -6.71
CA HIS A 154 19.03 -3.44 -7.44
C HIS A 154 20.07 -4.42 -7.98
N LYS A 155 20.43 -5.47 -7.23
CA LYS A 155 21.35 -6.52 -7.70
C LYS A 155 20.86 -7.18 -8.98
N ILE A 156 19.54 -7.36 -9.12
CA ILE A 156 18.93 -8.03 -10.28
C ILE A 156 18.69 -7.04 -11.44
N THR A 157 18.12 -5.87 -11.15
CA THR A 157 17.61 -4.94 -12.18
C THR A 157 18.58 -3.82 -12.54
N ARG A 158 19.60 -3.60 -11.70
CA ARG A 158 20.49 -2.42 -11.72
C ARG A 158 19.76 -1.08 -11.55
N LYS A 159 18.50 -1.11 -11.11
CA LYS A 159 17.68 0.06 -10.80
C LYS A 159 17.32 0.06 -9.33
N LYS A 160 17.27 1.24 -8.72
CA LYS A 160 16.75 1.39 -7.35
C LYS A 160 15.21 1.47 -7.45
N PRO A 161 14.45 0.66 -6.70
CA PRO A 161 13.00 0.85 -6.64
C PRO A 161 12.69 2.21 -6.02
N THR A 162 11.61 2.84 -6.47
CA THR A 162 11.15 4.15 -5.98
C THR A 162 9.79 4.09 -5.32
N LEU A 163 9.05 3.00 -5.56
CA LEU A 163 7.72 2.77 -5.00
C LEU A 163 7.82 1.86 -3.78
N PHE A 164 7.08 2.17 -2.72
CA PHE A 164 6.94 1.33 -1.54
C PHE A 164 5.46 1.18 -1.20
N ARG A 165 5.05 -0.03 -0.84
CA ARG A 165 3.74 -0.27 -0.23
C ARG A 165 3.94 -0.88 1.16
N PRO A 166 3.37 -0.31 2.23
CA PRO A 166 3.43 -0.89 3.55
C PRO A 166 2.70 -2.24 3.60
N PRO A 167 3.33 -3.29 4.15
CA PRO A 167 2.64 -4.52 4.58
C PRO A 167 1.34 -4.21 5.31
N PHE A 168 0.30 -5.00 5.03
CA PHE A 168 -1.05 -4.86 5.60
C PHE A 168 -1.74 -3.49 5.39
N GLY A 169 -1.11 -2.55 4.67
CA GLY A 169 -1.57 -1.17 4.54
C GLY A 169 -1.46 -0.35 5.82
N VAL A 170 -0.64 -0.77 6.78
CA VAL A 170 -0.49 -0.08 8.05
C VAL A 170 0.64 0.94 7.95
N THR A 171 0.40 2.15 8.45
CA THR A 171 1.42 3.19 8.52
C THR A 171 1.63 3.65 9.95
N THR A 172 2.89 3.81 10.35
CA THR A 172 3.25 4.18 11.72
C THR A 172 4.25 5.34 11.72
N PRO A 173 4.42 6.06 12.84
CA PRO A 173 5.46 7.08 12.96
C PRO A 173 6.87 6.54 12.69
N LYS A 174 7.16 5.28 13.04
CA LYS A 174 8.47 4.64 12.85
C LYS A 174 8.72 4.32 11.38
N LEU A 175 7.73 3.74 10.69
CA LEU A 175 7.79 3.57 9.25
C LEU A 175 7.97 4.91 8.52
N ALA A 176 7.25 5.95 8.93
CA ALA A 176 7.37 7.29 8.34
C ALA A 176 8.78 7.89 8.49
N GLN A 177 9.48 7.62 9.59
CA GLN A 177 10.86 8.05 9.78
C GLN A 177 11.81 7.33 8.82
N ALA A 178 11.65 6.01 8.65
CA ALA A 178 12.46 5.24 7.71
C ALA A 178 12.22 5.68 6.25
N LEU A 179 10.96 5.90 5.86
CA LEU A 179 10.60 6.36 4.51
C LEU A 179 11.10 7.78 4.20
N ALA A 180 11.24 8.63 5.21
CA ALA A 180 11.86 9.95 5.03
C ALA A 180 13.35 9.87 4.67
N ILE A 181 14.02 8.76 4.99
CA ILE A 181 15.44 8.51 4.66
C ILE A 181 15.57 7.81 3.31
N THR A 182 14.69 6.84 3.02
CA THR A 182 14.78 6.05 1.78
C THR A 182 14.16 6.74 0.58
N GLU A 183 13.32 7.76 0.84
CA GLU A 183 12.66 8.63 -0.14
C GLU A 183 11.72 7.89 -1.10
N HIS A 184 11.19 6.74 -0.67
CA HIS A 184 10.19 6.03 -1.45
C HIS A 184 8.87 6.78 -1.50
N GLN A 185 8.24 6.73 -2.67
CA GLN A 185 6.85 7.12 -2.82
C GLN A 185 5.95 6.01 -2.30
N VAL A 186 5.11 6.33 -1.32
CA VAL A 186 4.17 5.38 -0.72
C VAL A 186 2.96 5.22 -1.63
N ILE A 187 2.65 3.98 -2.00
CA ILE A 187 1.52 3.64 -2.85
C ILE A 187 0.49 2.85 -2.04
N GLY A 188 -0.69 3.43 -1.85
CA GLY A 188 -1.85 2.76 -1.27
C GLY A 188 -2.77 2.22 -2.36
N TRP A 189 -4.07 2.18 -2.06
CA TRP A 189 -5.11 1.79 -3.01
C TRP A 189 -6.40 2.58 -2.76
N SER A 190 -7.19 2.77 -3.80
CA SER A 190 -8.56 3.29 -3.70
C SER A 190 -9.60 2.16 -3.67
N ILE A 191 -9.25 0.97 -4.17
CA ILE A 191 -10.13 -0.20 -4.22
C ILE A 191 -9.40 -1.39 -3.60
N ARG A 192 -9.90 -1.86 -2.45
CA ARG A 192 -9.48 -3.13 -1.84
C ARG A 192 -10.35 -4.25 -2.41
N SER A 193 -9.75 -5.28 -3.00
CA SER A 193 -10.48 -6.38 -3.64
C SER A 193 -11.11 -7.38 -2.66
N PHE A 194 -10.50 -7.53 -1.47
CA PHE A 194 -10.79 -8.60 -0.50
C PHE A 194 -10.52 -10.02 -1.04
N ASP A 195 -9.62 -10.16 -2.02
CA ASP A 195 -9.17 -11.43 -2.58
C ASP A 195 -8.48 -12.36 -1.58
N THR A 196 -7.92 -11.80 -0.51
CA THR A 196 -7.36 -12.55 0.64
C THR A 196 -8.42 -13.02 1.63
N VAL A 197 -9.63 -12.44 1.60
CA VAL A 197 -10.72 -12.75 2.56
C VAL A 197 -11.71 -13.74 1.96
N THR A 198 -12.06 -13.58 0.69
CA THR A 198 -12.98 -14.47 -0.01
C THR A 198 -12.29 -15.18 -1.17
N LYS A 199 -12.72 -16.42 -1.45
CA LYS A 199 -12.23 -17.20 -2.61
C LYS A 199 -13.14 -17.10 -3.83
N ASN A 200 -14.28 -16.41 -3.75
CA ASN A 200 -15.23 -16.28 -4.84
C ASN A 200 -14.80 -15.18 -5.84
N PRO A 201 -14.38 -15.53 -7.08
CA PRO A 201 -13.90 -14.57 -8.06
C PRO A 201 -14.98 -13.58 -8.54
N GLU A 202 -16.22 -14.04 -8.70
CA GLU A 202 -17.32 -13.20 -9.16
C GLU A 202 -17.66 -12.10 -8.15
N PHE A 203 -17.65 -12.45 -6.86
CA PHE A 203 -17.83 -11.47 -5.79
C PHE A 203 -16.73 -10.40 -5.84
N ILE A 204 -15.47 -10.83 -5.94
CA ILE A 204 -14.31 -9.92 -5.96
C ILE A 204 -14.40 -8.96 -7.16
N VAL A 205 -14.63 -9.49 -8.37
CA VAL A 205 -14.72 -8.67 -9.58
C VAL A 205 -15.92 -7.72 -9.50
N LYS A 206 -17.07 -8.18 -9.03
CA LYS A 206 -18.24 -7.32 -8.81
C LYS A 206 -17.97 -6.22 -7.78
N HIS A 207 -17.23 -6.52 -6.72
CA HIS A 207 -16.85 -5.55 -5.70
C HIS A 207 -15.92 -4.47 -6.26
N ILE A 208 -14.90 -4.86 -7.03
CA ILE A 208 -13.96 -3.95 -7.69
C ILE A 208 -14.70 -3.06 -8.69
N THR A 209 -15.47 -3.68 -9.60
CA THR A 209 -16.09 -2.98 -10.74
C THR A 209 -17.17 -1.99 -10.32
N LYS A 210 -17.88 -2.23 -9.20
CA LYS A 210 -18.82 -1.26 -8.61
C LYS A 210 -18.16 0.04 -8.15
N GLN A 211 -16.86 0.02 -7.86
CA GLN A 211 -16.11 1.17 -7.37
C GLN A 211 -15.19 1.78 -8.43
N LEU A 212 -15.20 1.22 -9.64
CA LEU A 212 -14.30 1.59 -10.71
C LEU A 212 -14.51 3.04 -11.14
N LYS A 213 -13.41 3.80 -11.14
CA LYS A 213 -13.34 5.18 -11.62
C LYS A 213 -11.99 5.37 -12.33
N PRO A 214 -11.89 6.33 -13.28
CA PRO A 214 -10.60 6.76 -13.81
C PRO A 214 -9.62 7.06 -12.68
N GLY A 215 -8.39 6.60 -12.82
CA GLY A 215 -7.33 6.79 -11.84
C GLY A 215 -7.36 5.89 -10.63
N ALA A 216 -8.25 4.89 -10.57
CA ALA A 216 -8.29 3.96 -9.46
C ALA A 216 -7.02 3.10 -9.38
N VAL A 217 -6.56 2.85 -8.14
CA VAL A 217 -5.54 1.85 -7.83
C VAL A 217 -6.24 0.66 -7.16
N ILE A 218 -6.10 -0.52 -7.77
CA ILE A 218 -6.76 -1.76 -7.37
C ILE A 218 -5.72 -2.66 -6.71
N LEU A 219 -5.99 -3.09 -5.47
CA LEU A 219 -5.15 -4.04 -4.74
C LEU A 219 -5.60 -5.48 -4.99
N LEU A 220 -4.68 -6.32 -5.48
CA LEU A 220 -4.75 -7.78 -5.57
C LEU A 220 -3.47 -8.40 -4.98
N HIS A 221 -3.43 -9.72 -4.88
CA HIS A 221 -2.25 -10.46 -4.41
C HIS A 221 -1.98 -11.64 -5.34
N ASP A 222 -0.77 -11.71 -5.90
CA ASP A 222 -0.40 -12.73 -6.91
C ASP A 222 0.02 -14.07 -6.30
N LYS A 223 -0.23 -14.29 -5.01
CA LYS A 223 -0.12 -15.59 -4.34
C LYS A 223 -1.46 -16.29 -4.11
N GLN A 224 -2.59 -15.65 -4.42
CA GLN A 224 -3.90 -16.19 -4.09
C GLN A 224 -4.39 -17.17 -5.15
N THR A 225 -4.98 -18.28 -4.72
CA THR A 225 -5.50 -19.34 -5.62
C THR A 225 -6.61 -18.88 -6.57
N ASN A 226 -7.29 -17.78 -6.25
CA ASN A 226 -8.34 -17.16 -7.06
C ASN A 226 -7.81 -16.05 -7.99
N VAL A 227 -6.51 -15.74 -7.99
CA VAL A 227 -5.98 -14.58 -8.72
C VAL A 227 -6.21 -14.67 -10.23
N LEU A 228 -6.06 -15.86 -10.82
CA LEU A 228 -6.19 -16.05 -12.27
C LEU A 228 -7.62 -15.75 -12.77
N PRO A 229 -8.69 -16.39 -12.25
CA PRO A 229 -10.04 -16.06 -12.67
C PRO A 229 -10.46 -14.63 -12.31
N VAL A 230 -9.98 -14.08 -11.18
CA VAL A 230 -10.24 -12.67 -10.81
C VAL A 230 -9.64 -11.73 -11.84
N LEU A 231 -8.37 -11.94 -12.20
CA LEU A 231 -7.64 -11.09 -13.13
C LEU A 231 -8.25 -11.14 -14.53
N GLU A 232 -8.50 -12.35 -15.05
CA GLU A 232 -9.07 -12.53 -16.38
C GLU A 232 -10.44 -11.86 -16.51
N HIS A 233 -11.35 -12.11 -15.56
CA HIS A 233 -12.67 -11.48 -15.55
C HIS A 233 -12.58 -9.96 -15.37
N LEU A 234 -11.69 -9.47 -14.52
CA LEU A 234 -11.48 -8.04 -14.35
C LEU A 234 -11.04 -7.37 -15.65
N LEU A 235 -10.03 -7.94 -16.33
CA LEU A 235 -9.52 -7.42 -17.60
C LEU A 235 -10.58 -7.42 -18.70
N GLN A 236 -11.42 -8.46 -18.77
CA GLN A 236 -12.58 -8.48 -19.68
C GLN A 236 -13.56 -7.34 -19.40
N VAL A 237 -13.84 -7.03 -18.13
CA VAL A 237 -14.71 -5.91 -17.76
C VAL A 237 -14.05 -4.57 -18.11
N LEU A 238 -12.76 -4.40 -17.81
CA LEU A 238 -12.02 -3.18 -18.15
C LEU A 238 -12.08 -2.92 -19.66
N GLN A 239 -11.78 -3.93 -20.48
CA GLN A 239 -11.85 -3.82 -21.93
C GLN A 239 -13.26 -3.45 -22.42
N LYS A 240 -14.31 -4.11 -21.90
CA LYS A 240 -15.72 -3.79 -22.24
C LYS A 240 -16.12 -2.37 -21.87
N GLN A 241 -15.56 -1.81 -20.79
CA GLN A 241 -15.85 -0.46 -20.33
C GLN A 241 -14.89 0.61 -20.88
N ALA A 242 -14.00 0.20 -21.80
CA ALA A 242 -12.94 1.02 -22.38
C ALA A 242 -11.97 1.61 -21.35
N TYR A 243 -11.64 0.82 -20.31
CA TYR A 243 -10.55 1.11 -19.39
C TYR A 243 -9.26 0.42 -19.83
N GLN A 244 -8.13 1.10 -19.63
CA GLN A 244 -6.79 0.52 -19.82
C GLN A 244 -6.14 0.28 -18.46
N ALA A 245 -5.55 -0.91 -18.29
CA ALA A 245 -4.70 -1.22 -17.15
C ALA A 245 -3.27 -0.74 -17.42
N VAL A 246 -2.80 0.20 -16.61
CA VAL A 246 -1.48 0.83 -16.69
C VAL A 246 -0.69 0.60 -15.40
N THR A 247 0.61 0.87 -15.43
CA THR A 247 1.46 0.87 -14.25
C THR A 247 1.20 2.07 -13.34
N ILE A 248 1.67 2.02 -12.09
CA ILE A 248 1.60 3.15 -11.15
C ILE A 248 2.41 4.35 -11.65
N ASN A 249 3.62 4.15 -12.19
CA ASN A 249 4.42 5.24 -12.74
C ASN A 249 3.72 5.92 -13.92
N GLU A 250 3.07 5.15 -14.81
CA GLU A 250 2.24 5.74 -15.87
C GLU A 250 1.09 6.55 -15.27
N LEU A 251 0.34 5.97 -14.32
CA LEU A 251 -0.81 6.63 -13.70
C LEU A 251 -0.45 7.93 -12.95
N LEU A 252 0.75 7.98 -12.37
CA LEU A 252 1.30 9.16 -11.69
C LEU A 252 1.65 10.30 -12.64
N ASN A 253 2.09 9.98 -13.85
CA ASN A 253 2.56 10.94 -14.85
C ASN A 253 1.44 11.45 -15.77
N GLU A 254 0.21 10.97 -15.58
CA GLU A 254 -0.96 11.42 -16.34
C GLU A 254 -1.68 12.59 -15.64
N ASN A 255 -2.00 13.61 -16.44
CA ASN A 255 -2.81 14.75 -16.02
C ASN A 255 -4.28 14.59 -16.42
#